data_AF-V8NNZ8-F1
#
_entry.id   AF-V8NNZ8-F1
#
_cell.length_a   1.000
_cell.length_b   1.000
_cell.length_c   1.000
_cell.angle_alpha   90.00
_cell.angle_beta   90.00
_cell.angle_gamma   90.00
#
_symmetry.space_group_name_H-M   'P 1'
#
loop_
_entity.id
_entity.type
_entity.pdbx_description
1 polymer ?
#
loop_
_entity_poly.entity_id
_entity_poly.type
_entity_poly.pdbx_seq_one_letter_code
_entity_poly.pdbx_strand_id
1 'polypeptide(L)'
;MLVLASNQPEQFDWAINDRIDEMVHFQLPGLEERERLVRMYFDKHILQPATEGKQRLKLAQFDYGEKCSEIAKLTEGMSGREISQLAVAW
;
A
#
# COMPACT_ATOMS: atom_id res chain seq x y z
N MET A 1 -13.05 -22.94 1.70
CA MET A 1 -13.16 -21.52 1.29
C MET A 1 -12.13 -21.28 0.20
N LEU A 2 -12.58 -20.93 -1.00
CA LEU A 2 -11.73 -20.59 -2.14
C LEU A 2 -11.83 -19.08 -2.36
N VAL A 3 -10.70 -18.40 -2.51
CA VAL A 3 -10.67 -16.96 -2.83
C VAL A 3 -10.00 -16.82 -4.20
N LEU A 4 -10.71 -16.16 -5.12
CA LEU A 4 -10.21 -15.86 -6.46
C LEU A 4 -10.01 -14.34 -6.58
N ALA A 5 -8.95 -13.94 -7.26
CA ALA A 5 -8.67 -12.55 -7.59
C ALA A 5 -8.40 -12.44 -9.09
N SER A 6 -9.08 -11.51 -9.77
CA SER A 6 -8.89 -11.25 -11.19
C SER A 6 -9.05 -9.76 -11.45
N ASN A 7 -8.24 -9.22 -12.37
CA ASN A 7 -8.41 -7.87 -12.89
C ASN A 7 -9.49 -7.79 -13.98
N GLN A 8 -9.98 -8.95 -14.44
CA GLN A 8 -10.99 -9.09 -15.50
C GLN A 8 -12.04 -10.13 -15.05
N PRO A 9 -12.90 -9.81 -14.06
CA PRO A 9 -13.92 -10.75 -13.58
C PRO A 9 -14.95 -11.11 -14.67
N GLU A 10 -15.16 -10.23 -15.63
CA GLU A 10 -16.07 -10.41 -16.78
C GLU A 10 -15.69 -11.58 -17.69
N GLN A 11 -14.43 -12.04 -17.64
CA GLN A 11 -13.95 -13.17 -18.43
C GLN A 11 -14.22 -14.53 -17.77
N PHE A 12 -14.78 -14.55 -16.55
CA PHE A 12 -15.18 -15.81 -15.94
C PHE A 12 -16.31 -16.46 -16.71
N ASP A 13 -16.20 -17.78 -16.88
CA ASP A 13 -17.26 -18.55 -17.52
C ASP A 13 -18.50 -18.62 -16.62
N TRP A 14 -19.61 -19.04 -17.21
CA TRP A 14 -20.89 -19.14 -16.49
C TRP A 14 -20.82 -20.12 -15.31
N ALA A 15 -20.00 -21.18 -15.41
CA ALA A 15 -19.91 -22.22 -14.39
C ALA A 15 -19.16 -21.76 -13.13
N ILE A 16 -18.16 -20.88 -13.30
CA ILE A 16 -17.48 -20.21 -12.20
C ILE A 16 -18.41 -19.18 -11.57
N ASN A 17 -19.06 -18.34 -12.39
CA ASN A 17 -19.98 -17.31 -11.89
C ASN A 17 -21.14 -17.89 -11.06
N ASP A 18 -21.69 -19.05 -11.45
CA ASP A 18 -22.75 -19.76 -10.71
C ASP A 18 -22.29 -20.25 -9.32
N ARG A 19 -20.97 -20.34 -9.08
CA ARG A 19 -20.37 -20.83 -7.82
C ARG A 19 -19.78 -19.72 -6.96
N ILE A 20 -19.91 -18.46 -7.37
CA ILE A 20 -19.42 -17.31 -6.59
C ILE A 20 -20.55 -16.81 -5.69
N ASP A 21 -20.38 -16.97 -4.38
CA ASP A 21 -21.34 -16.45 -3.40
C ASP A 21 -21.20 -14.92 -3.21
N GLU A 22 -19.95 -14.42 -3.18
CA GLU A 22 -19.64 -13.00 -2.95
C GLU A 22 -18.57 -12.49 -3.90
N MET A 23 -18.79 -11.30 -4.48
CA MET A 23 -17.82 -10.60 -5.32
C MET A 23 -17.48 -9.25 -4.70
N VAL A 24 -16.20 -9.05 -4.38
CA VAL A 24 -15.67 -7.81 -3.80
C VAL A 24 -14.79 -7.10 -4.80
N HIS A 25 -15.10 -5.84 -5.07
CA HIS A 25 -14.34 -5.00 -6.00
C HIS A 25 -13.30 -4.19 -5.24
N PHE A 26 -12.04 -4.29 -5.64
CA PHE A 26 -10.94 -3.52 -5.08
C PHE A 26 -10.56 -2.39 -6.03
N GLN A 27 -10.82 -1.16 -5.60
CA GLN A 27 -10.37 0.04 -6.30
C GLN A 27 -8.96 0.43 -5.86
N LEU A 28 -8.38 1.42 -6.55
CA LEU A 28 -7.15 2.07 -6.09
C LEU A 28 -7.34 2.65 -4.67
N PRO A 29 -6.28 2.69 -3.85
CA PRO A 29 -6.36 3.20 -2.48
C PRO A 29 -6.77 4.68 -2.48
N GLY A 30 -7.73 5.02 -1.61
CA GLY A 30 -8.09 6.38 -1.29
C GLY A 30 -7.00 7.08 -0.47
N LEU A 31 -7.23 8.34 -0.12
CA LEU A 31 -6.22 9.14 0.59
C LEU A 31 -5.84 8.53 1.95
N GLU A 32 -6.83 8.05 2.71
CA GLU A 32 -6.61 7.45 4.03
C GLU A 32 -5.83 6.13 3.92
N GLU A 33 -6.15 5.27 2.95
CA GLU A 33 -5.40 4.04 2.72
C GLU A 33 -3.97 4.33 2.27
N ARG A 34 -3.78 5.32 1.40
CA ARG A 34 -2.44 5.77 0.98
C ARG A 34 -1.63 6.28 2.16
N GLU A 35 -2.23 7.06 3.05
CA GLU A 35 -1.56 7.54 4.26
C GLU A 35 -1.14 6.39 5.17
N ARG A 36 -2.02 5.39 5.37
CA ARG A 36 -1.69 4.19 6.14
C ARG A 36 -0.54 3.40 5.49
N LEU A 37 -0.55 3.23 4.17
CA LEU A 37 0.52 2.56 3.43
C LEU A 37 1.85 3.31 3.57
N VAL A 38 1.86 4.62 3.34
CA VAL A 38 3.06 5.46 3.45
C VAL A 38 3.65 5.37 4.86
N ARG A 39 2.81 5.51 5.91
CA ARG A 39 3.27 5.39 7.31
C ARG A 39 3.83 4.01 7.61
N MET A 40 3.17 2.94 7.15
CA MET A 40 3.64 1.56 7.34
C MET A 40 5.01 1.36 6.69
N TYR A 41 5.21 1.83 5.46
CA TYR A 41 6.48 1.68 4.77
C TYR A 41 7.57 2.58 5.37
N PHE A 42 7.23 3.79 5.80
CA PHE A 42 8.14 4.68 6.50
C PHE A 42 8.65 4.05 7.80
N ASP A 43 7.76 3.46 8.60
CA ASP A 43 8.15 2.74 9.81
C ASP A 43 9.07 1.56 9.49
N LYS A 44 8.67 0.70 8.55
CA LYS A 44 9.40 -0.51 8.18
C LYS A 44 10.79 -0.25 7.60
N HIS A 45 10.92 0.76 6.75
CA HIS A 45 12.15 0.99 5.98
C HIS A 45 13.03 2.08 6.56
N ILE A 46 12.49 3.02 7.35
CA ILE A 46 13.27 4.16 7.87
C ILE A 46 13.38 4.09 9.40
N LEU A 47 12.25 4.03 10.13
CA LEU A 47 12.29 4.10 11.59
C LEU A 47 12.89 2.85 12.24
N GLN A 48 12.46 1.65 11.82
CA GLN A 48 12.97 0.40 12.38
C GLN A 48 14.48 0.25 12.13
N PRO A 49 15.02 0.43 10.91
CA PRO A 49 16.46 0.32 10.68
C PRO A 49 17.30 1.39 11.40
N ALA A 50 16.75 2.60 11.56
CA ALA A 50 17.40 3.67 12.31
C ALA A 50 17.44 3.39 13.83
N THR A 51 16.39 2.76 14.38
CA THR A 51 16.28 2.48 15.82
C THR A 51 17.00 1.19 16.21
N GLU A 52 16.98 0.16 15.35
CA GLU A 52 17.63 -1.14 15.59
C GLU A 52 19.15 -1.13 15.34
N GLY A 53 19.72 0.02 14.95
CA GLY A 53 21.15 0.18 14.72
C GLY A 53 21.71 -0.61 13.53
N LYS A 54 20.83 -1.22 12.71
CA LYS A 54 21.21 -1.98 11.50
C LYS A 54 21.74 -1.08 10.39
N GLN A 55 21.35 0.20 10.38
CA GLN A 55 21.84 1.20 9.43
C GLN A 55 22.22 2.49 10.15
N ARG A 56 23.29 3.15 9.69
CA ARG A 56 23.69 4.50 10.15
C ARG A 56 22.78 5.58 9.55
N LEU A 57 21.48 5.47 9.81
CA LEU A 57 20.51 6.51 9.43
C LEU A 57 20.46 7.57 10.53
N LYS A 58 20.68 8.82 10.14
CA LYS A 58 20.42 9.96 11.03
C LYS A 58 18.99 10.42 10.79
N LEU A 59 18.14 10.22 11.78
CA LEU A 59 16.78 10.76 11.77
C LEU A 59 16.83 12.27 11.98
N ALA A 60 16.28 13.03 11.03
CA ALA A 60 16.11 14.47 11.20
C ALA A 60 14.89 14.76 12.08
N GLN A 61 14.95 15.77 12.95
CA GLN A 61 13.81 16.15 13.79
C GLN A 61 12.79 16.95 12.97
N PHE A 62 11.68 16.30 12.62
CA PHE A 62 10.50 16.93 12.03
C PHE A 62 9.26 16.06 12.31
N ASP A 63 8.07 16.59 12.00
CA ASP A 63 6.83 15.82 12.13
C ASP A 63 6.72 14.80 10.98
N TYR A 64 7.09 13.55 11.27
CA TYR A 64 6.97 12.44 10.32
C TYR A 64 5.52 12.17 9.92
N GLY A 65 4.56 12.43 10.81
CA GLY A 65 3.14 12.24 10.55
C GLY A 65 2.66 13.19 9.46
N GLU A 66 2.93 14.49 9.64
CA GLU A 66 2.60 15.53 8.65
C GLU A 66 3.28 15.24 7.30
N LYS A 67 4.55 14.83 7.33
CA LYS A 67 5.27 14.48 6.09
C LYS A 67 4.66 13.27 5.37
N CYS A 68 4.24 12.24 6.11
CA CYS A 68 3.55 11.09 5.54
C CYS A 68 2.21 11.50 4.92
N SER A 69 1.46 12.40 5.56
CA SER A 69 0.20 12.94 5.02
C SER A 69 0.42 13.74 3.73
N GLU A 70 1.50 14.52 3.64
CA GLU A 70 1.87 15.21 2.39
C GLU A 70 2.19 14.22 1.28
N ILE A 71 3.01 13.20 1.56
CA ILE A 71 3.38 12.17 0.57
C ILE A 71 2.14 11.40 0.10
N ALA A 72 1.19 11.11 0.99
CA ALA A 72 -0.07 10.44 0.63
C ALA A 72 -0.94 11.24 -0.35
N LYS A 73 -0.86 12.58 -0.31
CA LYS A 73 -1.52 13.45 -1.29
C LYS A 73 -0.80 13.42 -2.63
N LEU A 74 0.54 13.33 -2.64
CA LEU A 74 1.35 13.28 -3.85
C LEU A 74 1.26 11.93 -4.59
N THR A 75 0.92 10.85 -3.90
CA THR A 75 0.78 9.50 -4.48
C THR A 75 -0.63 9.21 -5.02
N GLU A 76 -1.39 10.25 -5.36
CA GLU A 76 -2.72 10.10 -5.95
C GLU A 76 -2.69 9.28 -7.25
N GLY A 77 -3.63 8.35 -7.36
CA GLY A 77 -3.75 7.45 -8.52
C GLY A 77 -2.78 6.25 -8.51
N MET A 78 -1.86 6.17 -7.53
CA MET A 78 -0.96 5.04 -7.42
C MET A 78 -1.64 3.82 -6.77
N SER A 79 -1.29 2.64 -7.28
CA SER A 79 -1.60 1.36 -6.66
C SER A 79 -0.74 1.13 -5.41
N GLY A 80 -1.19 0.24 -4.52
CA GLY A 80 -0.40 -0.16 -3.36
C GLY A 80 0.97 -0.73 -3.73
N ARG A 81 1.09 -1.38 -4.90
CA ARG A 81 2.37 -1.88 -5.42
C ARG A 81 3.33 -0.75 -5.78
N GLU A 82 2.86 0.29 -6.46
CA GLU A 82 3.68 1.45 -6.83
C GLU A 82 4.15 2.22 -5.59
N ILE A 83 3.28 2.41 -4.61
CA ILE A 83 3.63 3.01 -3.31
C ILE A 83 4.71 2.18 -2.60
N SER A 84 4.58 0.85 -2.62
CA SER A 84 5.60 -0.05 -2.06
C SER A 84 6.94 0.08 -2.77
N GLN A 85 6.95 0.25 -4.08
CA GLN A 85 8.18 0.38 -4.86
C GLN A 85 8.89 1.70 -4.54
N LEU A 86 8.14 2.81 -4.44
CA LEU A 86 8.68 4.10 -4.04
C LEU A 86 9.40 4.04 -2.69
N ALA A 87 8.85 3.30 -1.73
CA ALA A 87 9.44 3.18 -0.40
C ALA A 87 10.70 2.31 -0.31
N VAL A 88 10.99 1.50 -1.34
CA VAL A 88 12.17 0.63 -1.38
C VAL A 88 13.23 1.18 -2.33
N ALA A 89 12.87 2.02 -3.29
CA ALA A 89 13.74 2.51 -4.36
C ALA A 89 14.70 3.66 -3.95
N TRP A 90 15.08 3.77 -2.68
CA TRP A 90 15.97 4.82 -2.15
C TRP A 90 17.38 4.32 -1.86
#